data_AF-A0A430S8Y3-F1
#
_entry.id   AF-A0A430S8Y3-F1
#
_cell.length_a   1.000
_cell.length_b   1.000
_cell.length_c   1.000
_cell.angle_alpha   90.00
_cell.angle_beta   90.00
_cell.angle_gamma   90.00
#
_symmetry.space_group_name_H-M   'P 1'
#
loop_
_entity.id
_entity.type
_entity.pdbx_description
1 polymer ?
#
loop_
_entity_poly.entity_id
_entity_poly.type
_entity_poly.pdbx_seq_one_letter_code
_entity_poly.pdbx_strand_id
1 'polypeptide(L)'
;MRWLPLLLLLSACRAQELPPDYAFLRRGSVAELRQVALAGEGYARMLAGWRLVEREEVPLAERAEYAWRYALFLEGARAFGPGWEAQAAWRVAAPLLEAARDPRAFSAWERLLPEEEAVAALLRLGAGERLWESLFRGRAYEALLQVLPPGVRPELRAQALFRLGRYREALPHYQAWAEADPRGFLGLGYALWRLGRREEALAAFARYPHPEARYAQGRVLEELGRVEEALAFYRGSTPEGLWRATALLERLGRGGEALPLYLELARTPSPYADDAALRALVLAEALGDAEAREAAWGLLEGGLALLAGKAPKPPP
;
A
#
# COMPACT_ATOMS: atom_id res chain seq x y z
N MET A 1 6.30 73.31 -21.34
CA MET A 1 5.73 73.48 -19.98
C MET A 1 4.35 72.84 -19.94
N ARG A 2 4.12 71.95 -18.95
CA ARG A 2 2.82 71.57 -18.34
C ARG A 2 1.82 70.79 -19.22
N TRP A 3 1.04 69.79 -18.78
CA TRP A 3 1.02 68.78 -17.69
C TRP A 3 -0.38 68.10 -17.78
N LEU A 4 -0.45 66.75 -17.89
CA LEU A 4 -1.55 65.80 -17.55
C LEU A 4 -2.98 65.95 -18.17
N PRO A 5 -3.89 64.93 -18.14
CA PRO A 5 -3.79 63.56 -17.56
C PRO A 5 -4.33 62.38 -18.44
N LEU A 6 -4.12 61.17 -17.87
CA LEU A 6 -4.80 59.89 -18.05
C LEU A 6 -6.20 59.89 -18.71
N LEU A 7 -6.38 58.97 -19.67
CA LEU A 7 -7.52 58.04 -19.89
C LEU A 7 -7.30 57.43 -21.29
N LEU A 8 -6.64 56.28 -21.42
CA LEU A 8 -7.33 54.99 -21.52
C LEU A 8 -6.33 53.87 -21.20
N LEU A 9 -6.29 53.48 -19.93
CA LEU A 9 -6.12 52.07 -19.56
C LEU A 9 -7.26 51.29 -20.22
N LEU A 10 -6.97 50.10 -20.78
CA LEU A 10 -7.88 49.06 -21.32
C LEU A 10 -7.75 48.77 -22.84
N SER A 11 -6.60 48.25 -23.28
CA SER A 11 -6.45 47.46 -24.54
C SER A 11 -5.02 46.92 -24.58
N ALA A 12 -4.70 45.64 -24.60
CA ALA A 12 -5.47 44.41 -24.55
C ALA A 12 -4.48 43.37 -24.00
N CYS A 13 -4.81 42.71 -22.89
CA CYS A 13 -4.30 41.36 -22.66
C CYS A 13 -4.75 40.52 -23.87
N ARG A 14 -3.93 40.38 -24.92
CA ARG A 14 -4.09 39.28 -25.87
C ARG A 14 -3.83 38.03 -25.03
N ALA A 15 -4.91 37.35 -24.66
CA ALA A 15 -4.83 36.03 -24.08
C ALA A 15 -3.89 35.22 -24.96
N GLN A 16 -2.83 34.65 -24.38
CA GLN A 16 -2.02 33.66 -25.07
C GLN A 16 -2.98 32.62 -25.62
N GLU A 17 -3.10 32.55 -26.95
CA GLU A 17 -3.88 31.51 -27.59
C GLU A 17 -3.25 30.19 -27.21
N LEU A 18 -4.09 29.26 -26.75
CA LEU A 18 -3.65 27.91 -26.45
C LEU A 18 -3.05 27.30 -27.73
N PRO A 19 -2.06 26.40 -27.62
CA PRO A 19 -1.53 25.70 -28.80
C PRO A 19 -2.68 25.07 -29.61
N PRO A 20 -2.54 24.89 -30.94
CA PRO A 20 -3.65 24.52 -31.83
C PRO A 20 -4.51 23.36 -31.32
N ASP A 21 -3.88 22.31 -30.77
CA ASP A 21 -4.58 21.13 -30.22
C ASP A 21 -5.45 21.43 -28.99
N TYR A 22 -5.17 22.51 -28.28
CA TYR A 22 -5.86 22.94 -27.06
C TYR A 22 -6.85 24.08 -27.30
N ALA A 23 -6.79 24.77 -28.45
CA ALA A 23 -7.70 25.85 -28.82
C ALA A 23 -9.17 25.38 -28.84
N PHE A 24 -9.40 24.13 -29.27
CA PHE A 24 -10.72 23.51 -29.38
C PHE A 24 -11.33 23.09 -28.03
N LEU A 25 -10.54 23.01 -26.95
CA LEU A 25 -11.05 22.52 -25.64
C LEU A 25 -12.01 23.49 -24.94
N ARG A 26 -12.04 24.77 -25.34
CA ARG A 26 -12.94 25.78 -24.73
C ARG A 26 -14.31 25.88 -25.41
N ARG A 27 -14.41 25.61 -26.72
CA ARG A 27 -15.64 25.86 -27.53
C ARG A 27 -15.82 24.91 -28.73
N GLY A 28 -15.01 23.86 -28.86
CA GLY A 28 -15.04 22.97 -30.02
C GLY A 28 -16.36 22.23 -30.15
N SER A 29 -16.83 22.09 -31.39
CA SER A 29 -17.93 21.21 -31.75
C SER A 29 -17.59 19.74 -31.46
N VAL A 30 -18.62 18.88 -31.38
CA VAL A 30 -18.42 17.42 -31.19
C VAL A 30 -17.50 16.83 -32.26
N ALA A 31 -17.61 17.27 -33.52
CA ALA A 31 -16.79 16.79 -34.62
C ALA A 31 -15.30 17.13 -34.43
N GLU A 32 -14.99 18.37 -34.06
CA GLU A 32 -13.61 18.83 -33.82
C GLU A 32 -12.99 18.11 -32.63
N LEU A 33 -13.74 17.99 -31.53
CA LEU A 33 -13.26 17.27 -30.33
C LEU A 33 -13.01 15.78 -30.64
N ARG A 34 -13.87 15.13 -31.45
CA ARG A 34 -13.66 13.73 -31.86
C ARG A 34 -12.40 13.58 -32.72
N GLN A 35 -12.14 14.53 -33.62
CA GLN A 35 -10.92 14.52 -34.43
C GLN A 35 -9.66 14.57 -33.54
N VAL A 36 -9.63 15.47 -32.55
CA VAL A 36 -8.50 15.58 -31.61
C VAL A 36 -8.40 14.34 -30.72
N ALA A 37 -9.52 13.79 -30.25
CA ALA A 37 -9.53 12.59 -29.41
C ALA A 37 -9.04 11.32 -30.15
N LEU A 38 -9.18 11.27 -31.48
CA LEU A 38 -8.71 10.16 -32.31
C LEU A 38 -7.27 10.36 -32.82
N ALA A 39 -6.96 11.55 -33.33
CA ALA A 39 -5.72 11.83 -34.05
C ALA A 39 -4.69 12.65 -33.27
N GLY A 40 -5.11 13.42 -32.27
CA GLY A 40 -4.20 14.26 -31.47
C GLY A 40 -3.24 13.43 -30.61
N GLU A 41 -2.24 14.04 -29.99
CA GLU A 41 -1.25 13.36 -29.15
C GLU A 41 -1.29 13.81 -27.69
N GLY A 42 -0.68 13.00 -26.83
CA GLY A 42 -0.47 13.32 -25.42
C GLY A 42 -1.74 13.75 -24.67
N TYR A 43 -1.61 14.84 -23.91
CA TYR A 43 -2.65 15.30 -22.99
C TYR A 43 -3.87 15.93 -23.69
N ALA A 44 -3.67 16.55 -24.87
CA ALA A 44 -4.77 17.12 -25.66
C ALA A 44 -5.78 16.05 -26.08
N ARG A 45 -5.29 14.88 -26.52
CA ARG A 45 -6.13 13.70 -26.82
C ARG A 45 -6.99 13.30 -25.62
N MET A 46 -6.37 13.22 -24.44
CA MET A 46 -7.04 12.81 -23.20
C MET A 46 -8.15 13.79 -22.80
N LEU A 47 -7.87 15.10 -22.84
CA LEU A 47 -8.85 16.14 -22.52
C LEU A 47 -9.99 16.22 -23.54
N ALA A 48 -9.68 16.13 -24.83
CA ALA A 48 -10.70 16.15 -25.88
C ALA A 48 -11.66 14.95 -25.74
N GLY A 49 -11.11 13.75 -25.50
CA GLY A 49 -11.89 12.56 -25.19
C GLY A 49 -12.77 12.74 -23.95
N TRP A 50 -12.21 13.24 -22.85
CA TRP A 50 -12.97 13.46 -21.61
C TRP A 50 -14.16 14.40 -21.80
N ARG A 51 -14.02 15.47 -22.60
CA ARG A 51 -15.12 16.40 -22.92
C ARG A 51 -16.25 15.78 -23.73
N LEU A 52 -16.01 14.67 -24.40
CA LEU A 52 -17.01 13.92 -25.18
C LEU A 52 -17.78 12.91 -24.32
N VAL A 53 -17.30 12.58 -23.12
CA VAL A 53 -17.89 11.52 -22.27
C VAL A 53 -19.34 11.83 -21.86
N GLU A 54 -19.68 13.10 -21.65
CA GLU A 54 -21.04 13.54 -21.27
C GLU A 54 -21.92 13.90 -22.48
N ARG A 55 -21.39 13.81 -23.70
CA ARG A 55 -22.12 14.16 -24.94
C ARG A 55 -22.92 12.98 -25.43
N GLU A 56 -24.23 12.99 -25.20
CA GLU A 56 -25.12 11.88 -25.58
C GLU A 56 -25.20 11.65 -27.10
N GLU A 57 -24.82 12.64 -27.92
CA GLU A 57 -24.74 12.48 -29.38
C GLU A 57 -23.55 11.58 -29.80
N VAL A 58 -22.60 11.32 -28.90
CA VAL A 58 -21.46 10.44 -29.14
C VAL A 58 -21.84 8.99 -28.81
N PRO A 59 -21.51 8.00 -29.66
CA PRO A 59 -21.83 6.60 -29.38
C PRO A 59 -21.31 6.13 -28.01
N LEU A 60 -22.14 5.35 -27.30
CA LEU A 60 -21.83 4.89 -25.94
C LEU A 60 -20.47 4.18 -25.83
N ALA A 61 -20.12 3.32 -26.80
CA ALA A 61 -18.83 2.63 -26.83
C ALA A 61 -17.64 3.60 -26.94
N GLU A 62 -17.78 4.68 -27.72
CA GLU A 62 -16.74 5.71 -27.83
C GLU A 62 -16.62 6.51 -26.53
N ARG A 63 -17.74 6.89 -25.93
CA ARG A 63 -17.77 7.58 -24.62
C ARG A 63 -17.09 6.73 -23.53
N ALA A 64 -17.40 5.44 -23.50
CA ALA A 64 -16.79 4.49 -22.57
C ALA A 64 -15.27 4.35 -22.80
N GLU A 65 -14.83 4.27 -24.05
CA GLU A 65 -13.41 4.22 -24.41
C GLU A 65 -12.66 5.50 -23.99
N TYR A 66 -13.25 6.68 -24.22
CA TYR A 66 -12.65 7.94 -23.81
C TYR A 66 -12.54 8.06 -22.28
N ALA A 67 -13.60 7.68 -21.55
CA ALA A 67 -13.59 7.67 -20.10
C ALA A 67 -12.53 6.70 -19.54
N TRP A 68 -12.43 5.50 -20.11
CA TRP A 68 -11.41 4.49 -19.74
C TRP A 68 -9.98 5.03 -19.93
N ARG A 69 -9.68 5.58 -21.11
CA ARG A 69 -8.34 6.13 -21.41
C ARG A 69 -7.97 7.26 -20.46
N TYR A 70 -8.91 8.16 -20.19
CA TYR A 70 -8.69 9.27 -19.29
C TYR A 70 -8.44 8.79 -17.86
N ALA A 71 -9.24 7.84 -17.37
CA ALA A 71 -9.07 7.29 -16.03
C ALA A 71 -7.73 6.55 -15.85
N LEU A 72 -7.31 5.77 -16.84
CA LEU A 72 -5.98 5.13 -16.86
C LEU A 72 -4.84 6.16 -16.90
N PHE A 73 -4.99 7.22 -17.71
CA PHE A 73 -4.02 8.29 -17.75
C PHE A 73 -3.83 8.92 -16.37
N LEU A 74 -4.91 9.25 -15.68
CA LEU A 74 -4.85 9.80 -14.32
C LEU A 74 -4.22 8.82 -13.31
N GLU A 75 -4.49 7.52 -13.45
CA GLU A 75 -3.91 6.49 -12.60
C GLU A 75 -2.37 6.42 -12.74
N GLY A 76 -1.85 6.54 -13.96
CA GLY A 76 -0.41 6.62 -14.22
C GLY A 76 0.22 7.96 -13.84
N ALA A 77 -0.56 9.04 -13.86
CA ALA A 77 -0.13 10.40 -13.62
C ALA A 77 -0.04 10.78 -12.12
N ARG A 78 -0.01 9.80 -11.20
CA ARG A 78 0.08 9.98 -9.72
C ARG A 78 1.13 10.99 -9.20
N ALA A 79 2.02 11.48 -10.06
CA ALA A 79 3.07 12.45 -9.77
C ALA A 79 2.62 13.93 -9.63
N PHE A 80 1.40 14.31 -10.01
CA PHE A 80 1.02 15.75 -10.08
C PHE A 80 0.39 16.36 -8.83
N GLY A 81 0.20 15.59 -7.75
CA GLY A 81 -0.34 16.08 -6.48
C GLY A 81 -1.87 16.08 -6.38
N PRO A 82 -2.45 16.72 -5.34
CA PRO A 82 -3.89 16.72 -5.05
C PRO A 82 -4.73 17.29 -6.22
N GLY A 83 -5.91 16.71 -6.49
CA GLY A 83 -6.82 17.12 -7.57
C GLY A 83 -6.73 16.30 -8.86
N TRP A 84 -5.75 15.39 -8.98
CA TRP A 84 -5.60 14.44 -10.09
C TRP A 84 -6.04 13.03 -9.69
N GLU A 85 -7.23 12.94 -9.11
CA GLU A 85 -7.75 11.70 -8.54
C GLU A 85 -8.37 10.81 -9.61
N ALA A 86 -7.70 9.71 -9.94
CA ALA A 86 -8.21 8.73 -10.90
C ALA A 86 -9.59 8.18 -10.52
N GLN A 87 -9.92 8.10 -9.22
CA GLN A 87 -11.20 7.58 -8.74
C GLN A 87 -12.40 8.33 -9.32
N ALA A 88 -12.35 9.67 -9.41
CA ALA A 88 -13.45 10.44 -9.98
C ALA A 88 -13.70 10.08 -11.46
N ALA A 89 -12.63 9.88 -12.22
CA ALA A 89 -12.74 9.42 -13.61
C ALA A 89 -13.24 7.97 -13.70
N TRP A 90 -12.82 7.10 -12.78
CA TRP A 90 -13.31 5.72 -12.72
C TRP A 90 -14.81 5.63 -12.41
N ARG A 91 -15.36 6.50 -11.55
CA ARG A 91 -16.82 6.58 -11.29
C ARG A 91 -17.63 6.93 -12.53
N VAL A 92 -17.03 7.60 -13.52
CA VAL A 92 -17.67 7.86 -14.82
C VAL A 92 -17.42 6.71 -15.79
N ALA A 93 -16.20 6.19 -15.84
CA ALA A 93 -15.81 5.16 -16.80
C ALA A 93 -16.51 3.81 -16.54
N ALA A 94 -16.59 3.38 -15.28
CA ALA A 94 -17.08 2.05 -14.94
C ALA A 94 -18.56 1.81 -15.32
N PRO A 95 -19.51 2.73 -15.02
CA PRO A 95 -20.90 2.59 -15.48
C PRO A 95 -21.03 2.62 -17.01
N LEU A 96 -20.26 3.46 -17.69
CA LEU A 96 -20.29 3.55 -19.16
C LEU A 96 -19.80 2.25 -19.82
N LEU A 97 -18.74 1.65 -19.27
CA LEU A 97 -18.24 0.36 -19.75
C LEU A 97 -19.24 -0.77 -19.48
N GLU A 98 -19.87 -0.80 -18.31
CA GLU A 98 -20.92 -1.78 -18.00
C GLU A 98 -22.11 -1.63 -18.94
N ALA A 99 -22.61 -0.40 -19.14
CA ALA A 99 -23.70 -0.11 -20.06
C ALA A 99 -23.35 -0.46 -21.52
N ALA A 100 -22.10 -0.25 -21.93
CA ALA A 100 -21.58 -0.66 -23.23
C ALA A 100 -21.36 -2.17 -23.38
N ARG A 101 -21.58 -2.96 -22.32
CA ARG A 101 -21.26 -4.40 -22.24
C ARG A 101 -19.79 -4.70 -22.54
N ASP A 102 -18.90 -3.79 -22.15
CA ASP A 102 -17.47 -3.93 -22.35
C ASP A 102 -16.87 -4.83 -21.26
N PRO A 103 -16.08 -5.86 -21.59
CA PRO A 103 -15.48 -6.77 -20.61
C PRO A 103 -14.54 -6.08 -19.62
N ARG A 104 -14.04 -4.88 -19.93
CA ARG A 104 -13.21 -4.07 -19.03
C ARG A 104 -13.99 -3.46 -17.87
N ALA A 105 -15.33 -3.43 -17.93
CA ALA A 105 -16.18 -2.91 -16.87
C ALA A 105 -15.83 -3.49 -15.50
N PHE A 106 -15.59 -4.80 -15.42
CA PHE A 106 -15.18 -5.44 -14.17
C PHE A 106 -13.92 -4.80 -13.59
N SER A 107 -12.88 -4.60 -14.42
CA SER A 107 -11.63 -4.00 -13.95
C SER A 107 -11.79 -2.52 -13.57
N ALA A 108 -12.67 -1.80 -14.26
CA ALA A 108 -13.00 -0.42 -13.89
C ALA A 108 -13.66 -0.36 -12.50
N TRP A 109 -14.63 -1.23 -12.23
CA TRP A 109 -15.29 -1.34 -10.93
C TRP A 109 -14.36 -1.81 -9.80
N GLU A 110 -13.40 -2.71 -10.08
CA GLU A 110 -12.41 -3.14 -9.10
C GLU A 110 -11.65 -1.97 -8.46
N ARG A 111 -11.39 -0.89 -9.21
CA ARG A 111 -10.65 0.29 -8.75
C ARG A 111 -11.45 1.19 -7.79
N LEU A 112 -12.76 0.99 -7.75
CA LEU A 112 -13.69 1.74 -6.91
C LEU A 112 -14.06 0.98 -5.63
N LEU A 113 -13.57 -0.25 -5.44
CA LEU A 113 -13.76 -0.94 -4.18
C LEU A 113 -13.16 -0.16 -2.99
N PRO A 114 -13.81 -0.17 -1.81
CA PRO A 114 -14.99 -0.96 -1.43
C PRO A 114 -16.34 -0.24 -1.60
N GLU A 115 -16.47 0.74 -2.50
CA GLU A 115 -17.73 1.47 -2.71
C GLU A 115 -18.91 0.50 -2.98
N GLU A 116 -20.09 0.79 -2.41
CA GLU A 116 -21.25 -0.11 -2.47
C GLU A 116 -21.69 -0.39 -3.91
N GLU A 117 -21.67 0.64 -4.77
CA GLU A 117 -22.01 0.51 -6.19
C GLU A 117 -21.02 -0.39 -6.92
N ALA A 118 -19.72 -0.25 -6.63
CA ALA A 118 -18.67 -1.08 -7.22
C ALA A 118 -18.82 -2.55 -6.79
N VAL A 119 -19.11 -2.80 -5.52
CA VAL A 119 -19.41 -4.14 -5.02
C VAL A 119 -20.60 -4.72 -5.78
N ALA A 120 -21.72 -4.01 -5.85
CA ALA A 120 -22.92 -4.47 -6.53
C ALA A 120 -22.67 -4.77 -8.01
N ALA A 121 -21.87 -3.94 -8.69
CA ALA A 121 -21.49 -4.16 -10.08
C ALA A 121 -20.62 -5.42 -10.26
N LEU A 122 -19.60 -5.62 -9.42
CA LEU A 122 -18.76 -6.83 -9.50
C LEU A 122 -19.57 -8.11 -9.24
N LEU A 123 -20.55 -8.07 -8.33
CA LEU A 123 -21.45 -9.20 -8.08
C LEU A 123 -22.35 -9.53 -9.29
N ARG A 124 -22.69 -8.55 -10.13
CA ARG A 124 -23.43 -8.78 -11.39
C ARG A 124 -22.52 -9.28 -12.51
N LEU A 125 -21.30 -8.74 -12.59
CA LEU A 125 -20.39 -8.91 -13.73
C LEU A 125 -19.49 -10.14 -13.62
N GLY A 126 -19.25 -10.67 -12.43
CA GLY A 126 -18.32 -11.77 -12.21
C GLY A 126 -18.82 -12.82 -11.23
N ALA A 127 -18.12 -13.93 -11.21
CA ALA A 127 -18.33 -15.03 -10.28
C ALA A 127 -17.02 -15.79 -10.04
N GLY A 128 -17.01 -16.63 -9.00
CA GLY A 128 -15.90 -17.53 -8.70
C GLY A 128 -14.61 -16.81 -8.28
N GLU A 129 -13.48 -17.45 -8.58
CA GLU A 129 -12.15 -17.10 -8.08
C GLU A 129 -11.75 -15.64 -8.30
N ARG A 130 -11.95 -15.14 -9.53
CA ARG A 130 -11.62 -13.74 -9.86
C ARG A 130 -12.40 -12.76 -8.98
N LEU A 131 -13.70 -12.98 -8.81
CA LEU A 131 -14.55 -12.12 -7.98
C LEU A 131 -14.08 -12.13 -6.53
N TRP A 132 -13.79 -13.30 -5.98
CA TRP A 132 -13.37 -13.42 -4.58
C TRP A 132 -12.07 -12.66 -4.29
N GLU A 133 -11.07 -12.82 -5.16
CA GLU A 133 -9.80 -12.11 -5.05
C GLU A 133 -9.97 -10.60 -5.22
N SER A 134 -10.83 -10.16 -6.13
CA SER A 134 -11.16 -8.73 -6.29
C SER A 134 -11.77 -8.14 -5.03
N LEU A 135 -12.80 -8.78 -4.47
CA LEU A 135 -13.47 -8.32 -3.26
C LEU A 135 -12.50 -8.32 -2.06
N PHE A 136 -11.66 -9.34 -1.93
CA PHE A 136 -10.67 -9.40 -0.86
C PHE A 136 -9.62 -8.28 -0.95
N ARG A 137 -9.00 -8.09 -2.12
CA ARG A 137 -7.99 -7.04 -2.35
C ARG A 137 -8.59 -5.65 -2.19
N GLY A 138 -9.81 -5.45 -2.68
CA GLY A 138 -10.58 -4.22 -2.54
C GLY A 138 -11.19 -4.00 -1.15
N ARG A 139 -10.92 -4.88 -0.18
CA ARG A 139 -11.39 -4.79 1.22
C ARG A 139 -12.92 -4.87 1.38
N ALA A 140 -13.64 -5.37 0.38
CA ALA A 140 -15.07 -5.65 0.43
C ALA A 140 -15.34 -7.00 1.11
N TYR A 141 -14.88 -7.14 2.35
CA TYR A 141 -14.86 -8.42 3.06
C TYR A 141 -16.26 -8.98 3.36
N GLU A 142 -17.23 -8.13 3.70
CA GLU A 142 -18.61 -8.60 3.94
C GLU A 142 -19.23 -9.19 2.67
N ALA A 143 -19.09 -8.49 1.54
CA ALA A 143 -19.57 -8.97 0.25
C ALA A 143 -18.89 -10.29 -0.15
N LEU A 144 -17.58 -10.39 0.07
CA LEU A 144 -16.84 -11.63 -0.15
C LEU A 144 -17.42 -12.79 0.67
N LEU A 145 -17.69 -12.58 1.96
CA LEU A 145 -18.21 -13.62 2.84
C LEU A 145 -19.62 -14.09 2.45
N GLN A 146 -20.43 -13.22 1.83
CA GLN A 146 -21.76 -13.56 1.32
C GLN A 146 -21.70 -14.48 0.09
N VAL A 147 -20.73 -14.28 -0.80
CA VAL A 147 -20.65 -15.01 -2.09
C VAL A 147 -19.65 -16.16 -2.09
N LEU A 148 -18.73 -16.21 -1.13
CA LEU A 148 -17.78 -17.30 -1.01
C LEU A 148 -18.53 -18.54 -0.47
N PRO A 149 -18.57 -19.67 -1.19
CA PRO A 149 -19.30 -20.86 -0.74
C PRO A 149 -18.70 -21.48 0.53
N PRO A 150 -19.51 -22.16 1.38
CA PRO A 150 -18.98 -22.90 2.52
C PRO A 150 -17.90 -23.92 2.15
N GLY A 151 -16.82 -23.99 2.91
CA GLY A 151 -15.71 -24.95 2.70
C GLY A 151 -14.74 -24.59 1.56
N VAL A 152 -15.09 -23.64 0.70
CA VAL A 152 -14.22 -23.17 -0.39
C VAL A 152 -13.29 -22.08 0.11
N ARG A 153 -12.01 -22.14 -0.27
CA ARG A 153 -10.96 -21.16 0.07
C ARG A 153 -11.00 -20.77 1.57
N PRO A 154 -10.85 -21.72 2.50
CA PRO A 154 -10.91 -21.45 3.94
C PRO A 154 -9.91 -20.39 4.39
N GLU A 155 -8.75 -20.29 3.74
CA GLU A 155 -7.75 -19.26 3.97
C GLU A 155 -8.26 -17.86 3.67
N LEU A 156 -9.04 -17.70 2.60
CA LEU A 156 -9.57 -16.41 2.18
C LEU A 156 -10.69 -15.97 3.14
N ARG A 157 -11.57 -16.90 3.51
CA ARG A 157 -12.62 -16.66 4.52
C ARG A 157 -12.03 -16.29 5.87
N ALA A 158 -11.06 -17.06 6.36
CA ALA A 158 -10.43 -16.83 7.66
C ALA A 158 -9.82 -15.43 7.71
N GLN A 159 -9.08 -15.04 6.68
CA GLN A 159 -8.47 -13.72 6.58
C GLN A 159 -9.51 -12.60 6.50
N ALA A 160 -10.59 -12.76 5.72
CA ALA A 160 -11.66 -11.76 5.63
C ALA A 160 -12.35 -11.53 6.98
N LEU A 161 -12.72 -12.61 7.68
CA LEU A 161 -13.29 -12.54 9.04
C LEU A 161 -12.32 -11.88 10.02
N PHE A 162 -11.04 -12.21 9.96
CA PHE A 162 -10.02 -11.59 10.79
C PHE A 162 -9.91 -10.07 10.54
N ARG A 163 -9.93 -9.64 9.27
CA ARG A 163 -9.87 -8.22 8.89
C ARG A 163 -11.10 -7.44 9.36
N LEU A 164 -12.26 -8.11 9.45
CA LEU A 164 -13.49 -7.56 10.03
C LEU A 164 -13.52 -7.58 11.57
N GLY A 165 -12.50 -8.13 12.24
CA GLY A 165 -12.47 -8.26 13.70
C GLY A 165 -13.29 -9.43 14.24
N ARG A 166 -13.86 -10.28 13.37
CA ARG A 166 -14.67 -11.45 13.70
C ARG A 166 -13.77 -12.65 14.03
N TYR A 167 -12.88 -12.48 15.01
CA TYR A 167 -11.82 -13.45 15.31
C TYR A 167 -12.33 -14.83 15.71
N ARG A 168 -13.41 -14.89 16.50
CA ARG A 168 -13.99 -16.17 16.95
C ARG A 168 -14.53 -16.99 15.77
N GLU A 169 -15.14 -16.33 14.79
CA GLU A 169 -15.66 -16.96 13.58
C GLU A 169 -14.54 -17.37 12.61
N ALA A 170 -13.40 -16.66 12.64
CA ALA A 170 -12.24 -17.01 11.83
C ALA A 170 -11.54 -18.30 12.28
N LEU A 171 -11.61 -18.68 13.57
CA LEU A 171 -10.90 -19.82 14.14
C LEU A 171 -11.09 -21.15 13.37
N PRO A 172 -12.33 -21.65 13.14
CA PRO A 172 -12.51 -22.91 12.42
C PRO A 172 -11.98 -22.87 10.99
N HIS A 173 -11.99 -21.70 10.34
CA HIS A 173 -11.46 -21.54 8.99
C HIS A 173 -9.93 -21.50 8.96
N TYR A 174 -9.30 -20.88 9.97
CA TYR A 174 -7.85 -20.98 10.14
C TYR A 174 -7.40 -22.40 10.45
N GLN A 175 -8.16 -23.15 11.26
CA GLN A 175 -7.88 -24.56 11.54
C GLN A 175 -7.97 -25.40 10.26
N ALA A 176 -9.05 -25.27 9.48
CA ALA A 176 -9.21 -25.95 8.20
C ALA A 176 -8.11 -25.57 7.20
N TRP A 177 -7.70 -24.30 7.14
CA TRP A 177 -6.55 -23.89 6.33
C TRP A 177 -5.25 -24.54 6.84
N ALA A 178 -5.02 -24.56 8.15
CA ALA A 178 -3.83 -25.13 8.77
C ALA A 178 -3.66 -26.64 8.53
N GLU A 179 -4.75 -27.37 8.31
CA GLU A 179 -4.72 -28.79 7.93
C GLU A 179 -4.11 -29.02 6.54
N ALA A 180 -4.36 -28.10 5.60
CA ALA A 180 -3.83 -28.18 4.24
C ALA A 180 -2.47 -27.47 4.10
N ASP A 181 -2.25 -26.40 4.86
CA ASP A 181 -1.08 -25.54 4.76
C ASP A 181 -0.70 -24.96 6.13
N PRO A 182 0.48 -25.29 6.69
CA PRO A 182 0.93 -24.81 7.99
C PRO A 182 0.90 -23.28 8.18
N ARG A 183 0.90 -22.49 7.09
CA ARG A 183 0.73 -21.02 7.18
C ARG A 183 -0.58 -20.62 7.88
N GLY A 184 -1.61 -21.46 7.83
CA GLY A 184 -2.85 -21.24 8.57
C GLY A 184 -2.65 -21.13 10.08
N PHE A 185 -1.64 -21.79 10.66
CA PHE A 185 -1.32 -21.69 12.08
C PHE A 185 -0.86 -20.29 12.51
N LEU A 186 -0.21 -19.53 11.60
CA LEU A 186 0.16 -18.15 11.88
C LEU A 186 -1.09 -17.29 12.09
N GLY A 187 -2.05 -17.38 11.16
CA GLY A 187 -3.32 -16.67 11.28
C GLY A 187 -4.17 -17.12 12.47
N LEU A 188 -4.18 -18.43 12.75
CA LEU A 188 -4.82 -19.00 13.94
C LEU A 188 -4.25 -18.40 15.23
N GLY A 189 -2.92 -18.36 15.36
CA GLY A 189 -2.26 -17.81 16.54
C GLY A 189 -2.60 -16.33 16.74
N TYR A 190 -2.59 -15.52 15.68
CA TYR A 190 -3.02 -14.13 15.77
C TYR A 190 -4.49 -14.01 16.20
N ALA A 191 -5.40 -14.81 15.64
CA ALA A 191 -6.82 -14.77 16.01
C ALA A 191 -7.04 -15.15 17.49
N LEU A 192 -6.37 -16.18 17.98
CA LEU A 192 -6.41 -16.60 19.38
C LEU A 192 -5.87 -15.52 20.32
N TRP A 193 -4.75 -14.90 19.94
CA TRP A 193 -4.16 -13.82 20.72
C TRP A 193 -5.08 -12.59 20.80
N ARG A 194 -5.72 -12.20 19.71
CA ARG A 194 -6.72 -11.11 19.70
C ARG A 194 -7.95 -11.40 20.57
N LEU A 195 -8.23 -12.67 20.82
CA LEU A 195 -9.27 -13.13 21.76
C LEU A 195 -8.76 -13.27 23.21
N GLY A 196 -7.49 -12.97 23.49
CA GLY A 196 -6.87 -13.09 24.81
C GLY A 196 -6.43 -14.51 25.18
N ARG A 197 -6.55 -15.49 24.26
CA ARG A 197 -6.18 -16.91 24.48
C ARG A 197 -4.68 -17.11 24.19
N ARG A 198 -3.84 -16.54 25.05
CA ARG A 198 -2.39 -16.37 24.81
C ARG A 198 -1.63 -17.69 24.72
N GLU A 199 -1.93 -18.65 25.61
CA GLU A 199 -1.28 -19.95 25.66
C GLU A 199 -1.59 -20.78 24.40
N GLU A 200 -2.84 -20.73 23.94
CA GLU A 200 -3.25 -21.39 22.70
C GLU A 200 -2.66 -20.71 21.48
N ALA A 201 -2.50 -19.39 21.51
CA ALA A 201 -1.80 -18.65 20.45
C ALA A 201 -0.34 -19.10 20.35
N LEU A 202 0.37 -19.24 21.49
CA LEU A 202 1.74 -19.76 21.52
C LEU A 202 1.83 -21.18 20.95
N ALA A 203 0.88 -22.04 21.32
CA ALA A 203 0.79 -23.40 20.78
C ALA A 203 0.55 -23.40 19.27
N ALA A 204 -0.33 -22.54 18.75
CA ALA A 204 -0.56 -22.40 17.32
C ALA A 204 0.70 -21.91 16.59
N PHE A 205 1.33 -20.82 17.05
CA PHE A 205 2.56 -20.31 16.44
C PHE A 205 3.69 -21.34 16.42
N ALA A 206 3.82 -22.16 17.46
CA ALA A 206 4.83 -23.23 17.52
C ALA A 206 4.68 -24.28 16.41
N ARG A 207 3.48 -24.44 15.82
CA ARG A 207 3.24 -25.37 14.70
C ARG A 207 3.66 -24.82 13.33
N TYR A 208 4.11 -23.56 13.28
CA TYR A 208 4.65 -22.94 12.08
C TYR A 208 6.02 -22.32 12.39
N PRO A 209 7.13 -23.11 12.37
CA PRO A 209 8.45 -22.68 12.83
C PRO A 209 9.15 -21.75 11.82
N HIS A 210 8.54 -20.62 11.51
CA HIS A 210 9.01 -19.58 10.60
C HIS A 210 9.35 -18.30 11.38
N PRO A 211 10.32 -17.48 10.94
CA PRO A 211 10.69 -16.22 11.59
C PRO A 211 9.53 -15.36 12.11
N GLU A 212 8.47 -15.16 11.33
CA GLU A 212 7.30 -14.33 11.67
C GLU A 212 6.50 -14.93 12.84
N ALA A 213 6.39 -16.26 12.92
CA ALA A 213 5.74 -16.92 14.04
C ALA A 213 6.57 -16.80 15.31
N ARG A 214 7.90 -16.93 15.20
CA ARG A 214 8.83 -16.72 16.32
C ARG A 214 8.73 -15.28 16.85
N TYR A 215 8.66 -14.30 15.97
CA TYR A 215 8.42 -12.91 16.35
C TYR A 215 7.09 -12.76 17.12
N ALA A 216 6.02 -13.37 16.62
CA ALA A 216 4.72 -13.35 17.28
C ALA A 216 4.74 -14.04 18.66
N GLN A 217 5.46 -15.17 18.80
CA GLN A 217 5.67 -15.84 20.08
C GLN A 217 6.40 -14.93 21.06
N GLY A 218 7.48 -14.28 20.62
CA GLY A 218 8.24 -13.32 21.42
C GLY A 218 7.33 -12.21 21.97
N ARG A 219 6.47 -11.64 21.12
CA ARG A 219 5.50 -10.62 21.55
C ARG A 219 4.49 -11.12 22.57
N VAL A 220 3.92 -12.30 22.38
CA VAL A 220 2.97 -12.86 23.34
C VAL A 220 3.64 -13.13 24.69
N LEU A 221 4.86 -13.66 24.68
CA LEU A 221 5.63 -13.93 25.90
C LEU A 221 6.01 -12.64 26.63
N GLU A 222 6.37 -11.59 25.90
CA GLU A 222 6.65 -10.27 26.46
C GLU A 222 5.41 -9.69 27.15
N GLU A 223 4.23 -9.78 26.53
CA GLU A 223 2.96 -9.36 27.15
C GLU A 223 2.60 -10.17 28.41
N LEU A 224 3.04 -11.43 28.49
CA LEU A 224 2.90 -12.28 29.68
C LEU A 224 3.97 -12.00 30.74
N GLY A 225 4.92 -11.10 30.50
CA GLY A 225 6.05 -10.83 31.40
C GLY A 225 7.16 -11.89 31.39
N ARG A 226 7.12 -12.86 30.46
CA ARG A 226 8.11 -13.93 30.30
C ARG A 226 9.28 -13.46 29.43
N VAL A 227 9.98 -12.44 29.95
CA VAL A 227 10.97 -11.63 29.21
C VAL A 227 12.13 -12.45 28.63
N GLU A 228 12.73 -13.36 29.40
CA GLU A 228 13.86 -14.17 28.91
C GLU A 228 13.45 -15.10 27.75
N GLU A 229 12.25 -15.67 27.82
CA GLU A 229 11.74 -16.51 26.75
C GLU A 229 11.41 -15.68 25.51
N ALA A 230 10.84 -14.48 25.69
CA ALA A 230 10.60 -13.55 24.60
C ALA A 230 11.89 -13.21 23.84
N LEU A 231 12.98 -12.92 24.56
CA LEU A 231 14.30 -12.67 23.99
C LEU A 231 14.81 -13.86 23.16
N ALA A 232 14.64 -15.09 23.65
CA ALA A 232 15.05 -16.29 22.91
C ALA A 232 14.29 -16.46 21.59
N PHE A 233 13.00 -16.13 21.57
CA PHE A 233 12.20 -16.17 20.34
C PHE A 233 12.57 -15.05 19.36
N TYR A 234 12.75 -13.83 19.87
CA TYR A 234 13.12 -12.68 19.06
C TYR A 234 14.48 -12.83 18.37
N ARG A 235 15.51 -13.33 19.06
CA ARG A 235 16.88 -13.50 18.53
C ARG A 235 16.94 -14.34 17.25
N GLY A 236 16.05 -15.32 17.08
CA GLY A 236 16.01 -16.19 15.91
C GLY A 236 14.83 -15.92 14.97
N SER A 237 14.32 -14.69 14.94
CA SER A 237 13.09 -14.33 14.21
C SER A 237 13.36 -13.43 12.99
N THR A 238 12.62 -12.32 12.86
CA THR A 238 12.76 -11.33 11.80
C THR A 238 13.71 -10.20 12.22
N PRO A 239 14.19 -9.35 11.29
CA PRO A 239 14.94 -8.14 11.66
C PRO A 239 14.21 -7.24 12.68
N GLU A 240 12.89 -7.12 12.55
CA GLU A 240 12.04 -6.42 13.53
C GLU A 240 12.04 -7.11 14.91
N GLY A 241 12.07 -8.44 14.94
CA GLY A 241 12.23 -9.17 16.20
C GLY A 241 13.61 -8.95 16.83
N LEU A 242 14.68 -8.97 16.02
CA LEU A 242 16.02 -8.69 16.50
C LEU A 242 16.14 -7.26 17.06
N TRP A 243 15.53 -6.28 16.38
CA TRP A 243 15.39 -4.90 16.86
C TRP A 243 14.63 -4.81 18.19
N ARG A 244 13.53 -5.57 18.34
CA ARG A 244 12.77 -5.63 19.60
C ARG A 244 13.58 -6.28 20.72
N ALA A 245 14.38 -7.32 20.43
CA ALA A 245 15.26 -7.95 21.41
C ALA A 245 16.33 -6.99 21.93
N THR A 246 17.00 -6.25 21.05
CA THR A 246 18.05 -5.31 21.44
C THR A 246 17.52 -4.17 22.29
N ALA A 247 16.38 -3.59 21.92
CA ALA A 247 15.70 -2.56 22.70
C ALA A 247 15.29 -3.08 24.10
N LEU A 248 14.81 -4.33 24.17
CA LEU A 248 14.44 -4.97 25.44
C LEU A 248 15.67 -5.22 26.32
N LEU A 249 16.79 -5.68 25.76
CA LEU A 249 18.04 -5.86 26.49
C LEU A 249 18.61 -4.54 27.03
N GLU A 250 18.58 -3.45 26.26
CA GLU A 250 18.97 -2.12 26.74
C GLU A 250 18.12 -1.67 27.93
N ARG A 251 16.80 -1.86 27.86
CA ARG A 251 15.88 -1.53 28.98
C ARG A 251 16.18 -2.33 30.25
N LEU A 252 16.73 -3.53 30.11
CA LEU A 252 17.17 -4.38 31.22
C LEU A 252 18.60 -4.06 31.70
N GLY A 253 19.29 -3.08 31.08
CA GLY A 253 20.68 -2.76 31.37
C GLY A 253 21.69 -3.78 30.82
N ARG A 254 21.26 -4.70 29.96
CA ARG A 254 22.07 -5.79 29.40
C ARG A 254 22.72 -5.37 28.08
N GLY A 255 23.38 -4.21 28.09
CA GLY A 255 24.01 -3.61 26.90
C GLY A 255 25.03 -4.54 26.22
N GLY A 256 25.82 -5.28 27.00
CA GLY A 256 26.78 -6.24 26.45
C GLY A 256 26.15 -7.36 25.62
N GLU A 257 24.90 -7.74 25.90
CA GLU A 257 24.15 -8.71 25.09
C GLU A 257 23.44 -8.07 23.90
N ALA A 258 23.06 -6.79 24.01
CA ALA A 258 22.39 -6.07 22.93
C ALA A 258 23.37 -5.71 21.80
N LEU A 259 24.61 -5.33 22.14
CA LEU A 259 25.63 -4.89 21.18
C LEU A 259 25.88 -5.88 20.02
N PRO A 260 26.17 -7.18 20.27
CA PRO A 260 26.40 -8.12 19.17
C PRO A 260 25.17 -8.29 18.27
N LEU A 261 23.95 -8.20 18.83
CA LEU A 261 22.71 -8.31 18.06
C LEU A 261 22.43 -7.06 17.22
N TYR A 262 22.78 -5.86 17.70
CA TYR A 262 22.73 -4.66 16.85
C TYR A 262 23.74 -4.74 15.71
N LEU A 263 24.95 -5.24 15.95
CA LEU A 263 25.95 -5.44 14.90
C LEU A 263 25.50 -6.49 13.87
N GLU A 264 24.81 -7.54 14.29
CA GLU A 264 24.17 -8.51 13.40
C GLU A 264 23.08 -7.85 12.54
N LEU A 265 22.18 -7.08 13.17
CA LEU A 265 21.10 -6.39 12.49
C LEU A 265 21.62 -5.34 11.49
N ALA A 266 22.67 -4.61 11.85
CA ALA A 266 23.32 -3.63 10.99
C ALA A 266 23.94 -4.23 9.71
N ARG A 267 24.32 -5.52 9.74
CA ARG A 267 24.83 -6.24 8.55
C ARG A 267 23.72 -6.82 7.68
N THR A 268 22.49 -6.88 8.19
CA THR A 268 21.37 -7.52 7.53
C THR A 268 20.56 -6.48 6.74
N PRO A 269 20.34 -6.64 5.43
CA PRO A 269 19.51 -5.74 4.65
C PRO A 269 18.10 -5.63 5.24
N SER A 270 17.83 -4.53 5.93
CA SER A 270 16.56 -4.29 6.60
C SER A 270 16.35 -2.78 6.83
N PRO A 271 15.11 -2.33 7.07
CA PRO A 271 14.84 -0.94 7.44
C PRO A 271 15.51 -0.50 8.74
N TYR A 272 16.03 -1.43 9.54
CA TYR A 272 16.66 -1.17 10.83
C TYR A 272 18.19 -1.13 10.76
N ALA A 273 18.79 -1.40 9.60
CA ALA A 273 20.23 -1.61 9.49
C ALA A 273 21.02 -0.36 9.91
N ASP A 274 20.68 0.81 9.37
CA ASP A 274 21.36 2.06 9.68
C ASP A 274 21.13 2.49 11.14
N ASP A 275 19.89 2.38 11.63
CA ASP A 275 19.55 2.65 13.03
C ASP A 275 20.29 1.71 14.00
N ALA A 276 20.40 0.43 13.65
CA ALA A 276 21.13 -0.56 14.43
C ALA A 276 22.64 -0.29 14.43
N ALA A 277 23.21 0.15 13.30
CA ALA A 277 24.61 0.55 13.23
C ALA A 277 24.89 1.75 14.14
N LEU A 278 24.04 2.77 14.09
CA LEU A 278 24.15 3.93 14.98
C LEU A 278 24.02 3.54 16.44
N ARG A 279 23.08 2.64 16.76
CA ARG A 279 22.84 2.23 18.14
C ARG A 279 23.96 1.32 18.68
N ALA A 280 24.51 0.44 17.86
CA ALA A 280 25.73 -0.31 18.16
C ALA A 280 26.90 0.62 18.46
N LEU A 281 27.09 1.69 17.66
CA LEU A 281 28.16 2.66 17.86
C LEU A 281 28.07 3.30 19.26
N VAL A 282 26.92 3.85 19.60
CA VAL A 282 26.71 4.52 20.91
C VAL A 282 26.90 3.53 22.07
N LEU A 283 26.42 2.30 21.91
CA LEU A 283 26.51 1.30 22.96
C LEU A 283 27.95 0.79 23.14
N ALA A 284 28.70 0.61 22.04
CA ALA A 284 30.11 0.24 22.08
C ALA A 284 30.96 1.31 22.78
N GLU A 285 30.68 2.61 22.53
CA GLU A 285 31.33 3.71 23.25
C GLU A 285 31.06 3.64 24.76
N ALA A 286 29.80 3.45 25.16
CA ALA A 286 29.42 3.36 26.56
C ALA A 286 30.06 2.17 27.30
N LEU A 287 30.29 1.06 26.57
CA LEU A 287 30.92 -0.15 27.11
C LEU A 287 32.46 -0.14 27.01
N GLY A 288 33.05 0.86 26.32
CA GLY A 288 34.49 0.92 26.08
C GLY A 288 35.00 -0.15 25.09
N ASP A 289 34.14 -0.69 24.24
CA ASP A 289 34.48 -1.72 23.25
C ASP A 289 34.93 -1.06 21.94
N ALA A 290 36.25 -0.90 21.79
CA ALA A 290 36.85 -0.24 20.63
C ALA A 290 36.64 -1.02 19.32
N GLU A 291 36.63 -2.36 19.37
CA GLU A 291 36.46 -3.20 18.19
C GLU A 291 35.03 -3.11 17.67
N ALA A 292 34.04 -3.23 18.57
CA ALA A 292 32.65 -3.08 18.21
C ALA A 292 32.32 -1.66 17.71
N ARG A 293 32.97 -0.63 18.29
CA ARG A 293 32.85 0.75 17.84
C ARG A 293 33.32 0.92 16.40
N GLU A 294 34.50 0.38 16.06
CA GLU A 294 35.03 0.43 14.69
C GLU A 294 34.12 -0.33 13.71
N ALA A 295 33.66 -1.51 14.09
CA ALA A 295 32.74 -2.30 13.28
C ALA A 295 31.41 -1.54 13.02
N ALA A 296 30.81 -0.96 14.06
CA ALA A 296 29.58 -0.17 13.94
C ALA A 296 29.78 1.07 13.05
N TRP A 297 30.91 1.77 13.20
CA TRP A 297 31.27 2.91 12.36
C TRP A 297 31.41 2.52 10.88
N GLY A 298 31.99 1.35 10.60
CA GLY A 298 32.10 0.82 9.25
C GLY A 298 30.73 0.60 8.59
N LEU A 299 29.78 0.04 9.34
CA LEU A 299 28.43 -0.30 8.89
C LEU A 299 27.47 0.89 8.76
N LEU A 300 27.72 1.98 9.48
CA LEU A 300 26.83 3.14 9.46
C LEU A 300 26.90 3.87 8.10
N GLU A 301 25.79 3.91 7.36
CA GLU A 301 25.69 4.58 6.07
C GLU A 301 24.55 5.64 6.04
N GLY A 302 24.32 6.23 4.86
CA GLY A 302 23.19 7.13 4.62
C GLY A 302 23.21 8.45 5.42
N GLY A 303 22.01 8.93 5.75
CA GLY A 303 21.83 10.20 6.47
C GLY A 303 22.31 10.14 7.93
N LEU A 304 22.16 8.99 8.59
CA LEU A 304 22.63 8.82 9.98
C LEU A 304 24.16 8.86 10.06
N ALA A 305 24.85 8.31 9.06
CA ALA A 305 26.31 8.45 8.95
C ALA A 305 26.76 9.91 8.88
N LEU A 306 26.09 10.74 8.07
CA LEU A 306 26.39 12.17 7.96
C LEU A 306 26.18 12.89 9.29
N LEU A 307 25.07 12.60 9.97
CA LEU A 307 24.78 13.17 11.30
C LEU A 307 25.82 12.76 12.35
N ALA A 308 26.36 11.54 12.25
CA ALA A 308 27.44 11.07 13.09
C ALA A 308 28.83 11.62 12.69
N GLY A 309 28.92 12.47 11.68
CA GLY A 309 30.16 13.09 11.22
C GLY A 309 30.98 12.26 10.23
N LYS A 310 30.41 11.19 9.67
CA LYS A 310 31.08 10.38 8.63
C LYS A 310 31.03 11.14 7.30
N ALA A 311 32.18 11.33 6.68
CA ALA A 311 32.26 11.94 5.37
C ALA A 311 31.54 11.05 4.33
N PRO A 312 30.69 11.62 3.45
CA PRO A 312 30.07 10.84 2.40
C PRO A 312 31.13 10.27 1.46
N LYS A 313 30.91 9.04 0.98
CA LYS A 313 31.72 8.50 -0.12
C LYS A 313 31.47 9.41 -1.34
N PRO A 314 32.51 9.74 -2.13
CA PRO A 314 32.30 10.46 -3.39
C PRO A 314 31.34 9.64 -4.28
N PRO A 315 30.46 10.29 -5.05
CA PRO A 315 29.56 9.58 -5.96
C PRO A 315 30.38 8.71 -6.94
N PRO A 316 29.86 7.54 -7.35
CA PRO A 316 30.50 6.67 -8.32
C PRO A 316 30.66 7.34 -9.69
#